data_AF-A0A953A8I1-F1
#
_entry.id   AF-A0A953A8I1-F1
#
_cell.length_a   1.000
_cell.length_b   1.000
_cell.length_c   1.000
_cell.angle_alpha   90.00
_cell.angle_beta   90.00
_cell.angle_gamma   90.00
#
_symmetry.space_group_name_H-M   'P 1'
#
loop_
_entity.id
_entity.type
_entity.pdbx_description
1 polymer ?
#
loop_
_entity_poly.entity_id
_entity_poly.type
_entity_poly.pdbx_seq_one_letter_code
_entity_poly.pdbx_strand_id
1 'polypeptide(L)'
;MNIHEQLESLLANLGVTMEQQQPEPYEEHEGAENEVPEVSIFQASRDHYGVFYRLDIIEHEPQLRIIVPVEYGALKMEVYLVRLSERTGINNWFRSLASYRGSATFERSREVSLQHLLYAVAEIMKQLFWAGDLDRMQFPPEIEVTRLI
;
A
#
# COMPACT_ATOMS: atom_id res chain seq x y z
N MET A 1 -20.90 -24.04 -9.48
CA MET A 1 -19.81 -23.75 -10.44
C MET A 1 -19.07 -22.55 -9.87
N ASN A 2 -17.82 -22.77 -9.45
CA ASN A 2 -17.03 -21.80 -8.70
C ASN A 2 -16.35 -20.82 -9.68
N ILE A 3 -16.23 -19.55 -9.30
CA ILE A 3 -15.59 -18.50 -10.12
C ILE A 3 -14.15 -18.89 -10.49
N HIS A 4 -13.48 -19.63 -9.61
CA HIS A 4 -12.14 -20.16 -9.85
C HIS A 4 -12.09 -21.12 -11.05
N GLU A 5 -13.07 -22.03 -11.16
CA GLU A 5 -13.16 -23.00 -12.26
C GLU A 5 -13.48 -22.30 -13.59
N GLN A 6 -14.28 -21.23 -13.54
CA GLN A 6 -14.60 -20.43 -14.72
C GLN A 6 -13.37 -19.70 -15.24
N LEU A 7 -12.57 -19.13 -14.34
CA LEU A 7 -11.34 -18.40 -14.67
C LEU A 7 -10.28 -19.32 -15.30
N GLU A 8 -10.08 -20.50 -14.71
CA GLU A 8 -9.14 -21.50 -15.24
C GLU A 8 -9.52 -21.95 -16.66
N SER A 9 -10.81 -22.21 -16.92
CA SER A 9 -11.25 -22.58 -18.27
C SER A 9 -11.02 -21.47 -19.31
N LEU A 10 -11.15 -20.22 -18.88
CA LEU A 10 -11.02 -19.04 -19.75
C LEU A 10 -9.56 -18.83 -20.14
N LEU A 11 -8.65 -19.00 -19.17
CA LEU A 11 -7.21 -18.90 -19.38
C LEU A 11 -6.66 -20.05 -20.24
N ALA A 12 -7.16 -21.28 -20.03
CA ALA A 12 -6.80 -22.43 -20.85
C ALA A 12 -7.21 -22.25 -22.32
N ASN A 13 -8.38 -21.68 -22.59
CA ASN A 13 -8.85 -21.40 -23.95
C ASN A 13 -8.05 -20.30 -24.67
N LEU A 14 -7.32 -19.47 -23.92
CA LEU A 14 -6.43 -18.44 -24.45
C LEU A 14 -4.99 -18.95 -24.66
N GLY A 15 -4.73 -20.24 -24.41
CA GLY A 15 -3.41 -20.85 -24.56
C GLY A 15 -2.41 -20.45 -23.48
N VAL A 16 -2.89 -19.91 -22.35
CA VAL A 16 -2.06 -19.45 -21.24
C VAL A 16 -2.04 -20.52 -20.16
N THR A 17 -0.86 -21.04 -19.83
CA THR A 17 -0.65 -21.89 -18.65
C THR A 17 -0.26 -21.01 -17.47
N MET A 18 -1.02 -21.09 -16.37
CA MET A 18 -0.65 -20.43 -15.12
C MET A 18 0.68 -21.01 -14.62
N GLU A 19 1.68 -20.16 -14.43
CA GLU A 19 2.92 -20.54 -13.78
C GLU A 19 2.61 -20.86 -12.32
N GLN A 20 2.73 -22.13 -11.91
CA GLN A 20 2.65 -22.48 -10.50
C GLN A 20 3.88 -21.88 -9.82
N GLN A 21 3.68 -20.82 -9.04
CA GLN A 21 4.70 -20.32 -8.14
C GLN A 21 5.06 -21.44 -7.16
N GLN A 22 6.16 -22.13 -7.42
CA GLN A 22 6.85 -22.88 -6.39
C GLN A 22 7.33 -21.85 -5.36
N PRO A 23 6.98 -22.01 -4.06
CA PRO A 23 7.52 -21.14 -3.04
C PRO A 23 9.02 -21.45 -2.90
N GLU A 24 9.84 -20.70 -3.62
CA GLU A 24 11.27 -20.59 -3.34
C GLU A 24 11.43 -20.00 -1.93
N PRO A 25 12.26 -20.60 -1.06
CA PRO A 25 12.49 -20.07 0.28
C PRO A 25 13.40 -18.84 0.14
N TYR A 26 12.80 -17.66 0.02
CA TYR A 26 13.54 -16.42 0.19
C TYR A 26 13.91 -16.28 1.67
N GLU A 27 15.21 -16.17 1.95
CA GLU A 27 15.76 -15.93 3.28
C GLU A 27 15.14 -14.66 3.87
N GLU A 28 14.39 -14.82 4.97
CA GLU A 28 13.71 -13.76 5.68
C GLU A 28 14.73 -12.75 6.25
N HIS A 29 14.77 -11.54 5.70
CA HIS A 29 15.33 -10.39 6.41
C HIS A 29 14.29 -9.93 7.45
N GLU A 30 14.59 -10.16 8.72
CA GLU A 30 13.83 -9.69 9.88
C GLU A 30 13.79 -8.16 9.92
N GLY A 31 12.78 -7.57 9.29
CA GLY A 31 12.51 -6.15 9.41
C GLY A 31 11.26 -5.75 8.65
N ALA A 32 10.09 -5.78 9.29
CA ALA A 32 8.82 -5.18 8.85
C ALA A 32 8.29 -5.48 7.42
N GLU A 33 8.97 -6.32 6.63
CA GLU A 33 8.67 -6.57 5.21
C GLU A 33 7.83 -7.83 4.96
N ASN A 34 7.63 -8.67 5.99
CA ASN A 34 6.91 -9.96 5.88
C ASN A 34 5.46 -9.93 6.39
N GLU A 35 4.92 -8.76 6.74
CA GLU A 35 3.56 -8.66 7.25
C GLU A 35 2.55 -8.49 6.11
N VAL A 36 1.60 -9.42 6.05
CA VAL A 36 0.53 -9.40 5.05
C VAL A 36 -0.39 -8.23 5.35
N PRO A 37 -0.60 -7.31 4.39
CA PRO A 37 -1.44 -6.14 4.61
C PRO A 37 -2.91 -6.55 4.80
N GLU A 38 -3.58 -5.92 5.77
CA GLU A 38 -5.01 -6.09 6.03
C GLU A 38 -5.86 -5.58 4.86
N VAL A 39 -5.40 -4.48 4.25
CA VAL A 39 -5.99 -3.86 3.07
C VAL A 39 -4.84 -3.42 2.17
N SER A 40 -4.93 -3.68 0.87
CA SER A 40 -3.96 -3.18 -0.11
C SER A 40 -4.66 -2.62 -1.35
N ILE A 41 -4.21 -1.46 -1.81
CA ILE A 41 -4.77 -0.76 -2.96
C ILE A 41 -3.65 -0.24 -3.84
N PHE A 42 -3.72 -0.55 -5.13
CA PHE A 42 -2.76 -0.08 -6.14
C PHE A 42 -3.42 0.95 -7.05
N GLN A 43 -2.74 2.08 -7.26
CA GLN A 43 -3.24 3.17 -8.08
C GLN A 43 -2.13 3.83 -8.89
N ALA A 44 -2.39 4.06 -10.17
CA ALA A 44 -1.57 4.97 -10.96
C ALA A 44 -1.85 6.42 -10.56
N SER A 45 -0.81 7.25 -10.56
CA SER A 45 -0.96 8.69 -10.35
C SER A 45 -1.68 9.34 -11.52
N ARG A 46 -2.52 10.34 -11.21
CA ARG A 46 -3.18 11.19 -12.21
C ARG A 46 -2.37 12.43 -12.53
N ASP A 47 -1.55 12.88 -11.58
CA ASP A 47 -0.86 14.17 -11.63
C ASP A 47 0.65 14.03 -11.93
N HIS A 48 1.21 12.84 -11.70
CA HIS A 48 2.65 12.58 -11.82
C HIS A 48 2.89 11.43 -12.79
N TYR A 49 3.51 11.73 -13.94
CA TYR A 49 3.68 10.77 -15.03
C TYR A 49 4.51 9.56 -14.58
N GLY A 50 3.98 8.36 -14.82
CA GLY A 50 4.66 7.09 -14.52
C GLY A 50 4.77 6.73 -13.04
N VAL A 51 4.25 7.58 -12.13
CA VAL A 51 4.24 7.29 -10.69
C VAL A 51 3.11 6.33 -10.34
N PHE A 52 3.41 5.37 -9.46
CA PHE A 52 2.43 4.46 -8.88
C PHE A 52 2.39 4.59 -7.36
N TYR A 53 1.21 4.40 -6.80
CA TYR A 53 0.94 4.38 -5.37
C TYR A 53 0.47 2.99 -4.97
N ARG A 54 1.03 2.48 -3.87
CA ARG A 54 0.49 1.33 -3.15
C ARG A 54 0.14 1.78 -1.74
N LEU A 55 -1.13 1.65 -1.40
CA LEU A 55 -1.68 1.97 -0.08
C LEU A 55 -1.88 0.66 0.66
N ASP A 56 -1.32 0.56 1.85
CA ASP A 56 -1.46 -0.63 2.68
C ASP A 56 -1.94 -0.23 4.08
N ILE A 57 -2.72 -1.11 4.72
CA ILE A 57 -2.84 -1.13 6.19
C ILE A 57 -2.00 -2.30 6.67
N ILE A 58 -0.94 -2.02 7.42
CA ILE A 58 -0.03 -3.01 8.01
C ILE A 58 0.03 -2.73 9.51
N GLU A 59 -0.20 -3.75 10.33
CA GLU A 59 -0.33 -3.62 11.80
C GLU A 59 -1.29 -2.49 12.24
N HIS A 60 -2.44 -2.39 11.57
CA HIS A 60 -3.44 -1.36 11.82
C HIS A 60 -2.94 0.07 11.57
N GLU A 61 -1.91 0.26 10.73
CA GLU A 61 -1.38 1.56 10.38
C GLU A 61 -1.39 1.81 8.86
N PRO A 62 -1.80 3.01 8.42
CA PRO A 62 -1.77 3.36 7.02
C PRO A 62 -0.33 3.62 6.56
N GLN A 63 0.07 2.93 5.50
CA GLN A 63 1.37 3.11 4.84
C GLN A 63 1.14 3.43 3.36
N LEU A 64 1.93 4.36 2.82
CA LEU A 64 1.92 4.72 1.40
C LEU A 64 3.30 4.43 0.82
N ARG A 65 3.37 3.53 -0.16
CA ARG A 65 4.54 3.38 -1.01
C ARG A 65 4.35 4.17 -2.29
N ILE A 66 5.33 4.99 -2.64
CA ILE A 66 5.36 5.79 -3.86
C ILE A 66 6.50 5.29 -4.72
N ILE A 67 6.18 4.84 -5.92
CA ILE A 67 7.12 4.32 -6.89
C ILE A 67 7.29 5.40 -7.97
N VAL A 68 8.50 5.96 -8.06
CA VAL A 68 8.81 7.08 -8.94
C VAL A 68 9.79 6.62 -10.02
N PRO A 69 9.50 6.81 -11.31
CA PRO A 69 10.45 6.50 -12.37
C PRO A 69 11.65 7.44 -12.31
N VAL A 70 12.85 6.87 -12.46
CA VAL A 70 14.11 7.64 -12.50
C VAL A 70 14.91 7.32 -13.75
N GLU A 71 15.53 8.34 -14.33
CA GLU A 71 16.30 8.21 -15.56
C GLU A 71 17.65 7.49 -15.34
N TYR A 72 18.22 7.63 -14.15
CA TYR A 72 19.55 7.16 -13.80
C TYR A 72 19.50 6.02 -12.76
N GLY A 73 20.50 5.15 -12.78
CA GLY A 73 20.57 3.98 -11.90
C GLY A 73 20.10 2.67 -12.57
N ALA A 74 20.43 1.56 -11.93
CA ALA A 74 20.16 0.22 -12.45
C ALA A 74 18.67 -0.15 -12.41
N LEU A 75 17.92 0.35 -11.41
CA LEU A 75 16.55 -0.08 -11.14
C LEU A 75 15.48 0.77 -11.84
N LYS A 76 15.85 1.88 -12.50
CA LYS A 76 14.96 2.80 -13.26
C LYS A 76 13.73 3.32 -12.50
N MET A 77 13.64 3.01 -11.21
CA MET A 77 12.58 3.35 -10.29
C MET A 77 13.20 3.55 -8.92
N GLU A 78 12.68 4.52 -8.17
CA GLU A 78 12.92 4.68 -6.73
C GLU A 78 11.63 4.38 -5.98
N VAL A 79 11.77 3.81 -4.78
CA VAL A 79 10.61 3.51 -3.94
C VAL A 79 10.73 4.25 -2.61
N TYR A 80 9.69 5.00 -2.29
CA TYR A 80 9.57 5.77 -1.06
C TYR A 80 8.47 5.19 -0.19
N LEU A 81 8.80 4.90 1.06
CA LEU A 81 7.84 4.58 2.10
C LEU A 81 7.48 5.87 2.85
N VAL A 82 6.21 6.23 2.81
CA VAL A 82 5.63 7.35 3.54
C VAL A 82 4.77 6.79 4.67
N ARG A 83 5.01 7.29 5.88
CA ARG A 83 4.21 7.01 7.07
C ARG A 83 3.75 8.32 7.67
N LEU A 84 2.60 8.31 8.34
CA LEU A 84 2.18 9.45 9.13
C LEU A 84 3.02 9.53 10.40
N SER A 85 3.39 10.74 10.78
CA SER A 85 4.00 10.98 12.08
C SER A 85 2.99 10.68 13.19
N GLU A 86 3.47 10.12 14.30
CA GLU A 86 2.68 9.89 15.52
C GLU A 86 2.04 11.17 16.07
N ARG A 87 2.55 12.35 15.69
CA ARG A 87 2.01 13.66 16.07
C ARG A 87 0.59 13.92 15.55
N THR A 88 0.19 13.28 14.45
CA THR A 88 -1.11 13.51 13.78
C THR A 88 -2.29 12.86 14.51
N GLY A 89 -2.04 11.85 15.35
CA GLY A 89 -3.07 11.05 16.02
C GLY A 89 -3.87 10.11 15.11
N ILE A 90 -3.65 10.14 13.79
CA ILE A 90 -4.37 9.31 12.82
C ILE A 90 -4.03 7.82 13.00
N ASN A 91 -2.77 7.48 13.26
CA ASN A 91 -2.36 6.08 13.54
C ASN A 91 -3.15 5.51 14.72
N ASN A 92 -3.31 6.28 15.80
CA ASN A 92 -4.10 5.87 16.96
C ASN A 92 -5.58 5.63 16.62
N TRP A 93 -6.13 6.38 15.67
CA TRP A 93 -7.50 6.16 15.22
C TRP A 93 -7.67 4.85 14.46
N PHE A 94 -6.74 4.50 13.56
CA PHE A 94 -6.76 3.21 12.87
C PHE A 94 -6.59 2.05 13.85
N ARG A 95 -5.61 2.12 14.77
CA ARG A 95 -5.43 1.13 15.85
C ARG A 95 -6.69 0.98 16.72
N SER A 96 -7.37 2.09 17.01
CA SER A 96 -8.63 2.08 17.79
C SER A 96 -9.79 1.44 17.02
N LEU A 97 -9.92 1.71 15.72
CA LEU A 97 -10.95 1.10 14.86
C LEU A 97 -10.72 -0.40 14.69
N ALA A 98 -9.47 -0.83 14.55
CA ALA A 98 -9.12 -2.24 14.41
C ALA A 98 -9.43 -3.06 15.68
N SER A 99 -9.19 -2.48 16.87
CA SER A 99 -9.46 -3.14 18.15
C SER A 99 -10.93 -3.10 18.58
N TYR A 100 -11.76 -2.24 17.98
CA TYR A 100 -13.16 -2.10 18.32
C TYR A 100 -14.03 -3.24 17.77
N ARG A 101 -14.78 -3.90 18.67
CA ARG A 101 -15.78 -4.91 18.32
C ARG A 101 -17.17 -4.26 18.27
N GLY A 102 -17.66 -4.03 17.05
CA GLY A 102 -18.95 -3.39 16.83
C GLY A 102 -20.13 -4.37 16.77
N SER A 103 -21.29 -3.83 16.39
CA SER A 103 -22.47 -4.64 16.06
C SER A 103 -22.27 -5.40 14.75
N ALA A 104 -23.10 -6.42 14.49
CA ALA A 104 -23.06 -7.17 13.23
C ALA A 104 -23.25 -6.30 11.98
N THR A 105 -23.90 -5.14 12.07
CA THR A 105 -24.01 -4.20 10.95
C THR A 105 -22.69 -3.45 10.74
N PHE A 106 -22.05 -3.01 11.82
CA PHE A 106 -20.74 -2.35 11.75
C PHE A 106 -19.67 -3.29 11.16
N GLU A 107 -19.62 -4.54 11.62
CA GLU A 107 -18.60 -5.50 11.15
C GLU A 107 -18.73 -5.83 9.66
N ARG A 108 -19.96 -5.84 9.13
CA ARG A 108 -20.21 -6.04 7.70
C ARG A 108 -19.71 -4.89 6.82
N SER A 109 -19.68 -3.67 7.35
CA SER A 109 -19.23 -2.48 6.61
C SER A 109 -17.80 -2.05 6.95
N ARG A 110 -17.16 -2.68 7.93
CA ARG A 110 -15.86 -2.25 8.47
C ARG A 110 -14.78 -2.21 7.40
N GLU A 111 -14.64 -3.27 6.61
CA GLU A 111 -13.60 -3.36 5.57
C GLU A 111 -13.74 -2.25 4.52
N VAL A 112 -14.95 -2.07 3.96
CA VAL A 112 -15.23 -1.01 2.98
C VAL A 112 -14.99 0.38 3.58
N SER A 113 -15.40 0.58 4.84
CA SER A 113 -15.16 1.84 5.54
C SER A 113 -13.66 2.10 5.69
N LEU A 114 -12.88 1.09 6.13
CA LEU A 114 -11.43 1.19 6.25
C LEU A 114 -10.75 1.50 4.91
N GLN A 115 -11.20 0.93 3.80
CA GLN A 115 -10.71 1.28 2.46
C GLN A 115 -10.95 2.76 2.13
N HIS A 116 -12.13 3.30 2.41
CA HIS A 116 -12.41 4.72 2.19
C HIS A 116 -11.60 5.64 3.10
N LEU A 117 -11.37 5.22 4.35
CA LEU A 117 -10.50 5.95 5.27
C LEU A 117 -9.05 5.94 4.82
N LEU A 118 -8.56 4.78 4.35
CA LEU A 118 -7.24 4.65 3.77
C LEU A 118 -7.07 5.57 2.56
N TYR A 119 -8.08 5.68 1.69
CA TYR A 119 -8.05 6.65 0.59
C TYR A 119 -7.92 8.10 1.08
N ALA A 120 -8.73 8.51 2.05
CA ALA A 120 -8.68 9.87 2.58
C ALA A 120 -7.31 10.21 3.17
N VAL A 121 -6.74 9.29 3.96
CA VAL A 121 -5.40 9.44 4.54
C VAL A 121 -4.32 9.43 3.45
N ALA A 122 -4.44 8.55 2.46
CA ALA A 122 -3.50 8.48 1.35
C ALA A 122 -3.42 9.80 0.58
N GLU A 123 -4.54 10.49 0.35
CA GLU A 123 -4.53 11.80 -0.31
C GLU A 123 -3.75 12.84 0.51
N ILE A 124 -3.89 12.84 1.84
CA ILE A 124 -3.11 13.71 2.72
C ILE A 124 -1.61 13.37 2.59
N MET A 125 -1.25 12.10 2.67
CA MET A 125 0.15 11.65 2.58
C MET A 125 0.76 11.99 1.22
N LYS A 126 0.01 11.81 0.12
CA LYS A 126 0.45 12.21 -1.24
C LYS A 126 0.71 13.71 -1.30
N GLN A 127 -0.22 14.53 -0.83
CA GLN A 127 -0.06 16.00 -0.85
C GLN A 127 1.17 16.45 -0.06
N LEU A 128 1.38 15.89 1.13
CA LEU A 128 2.54 16.22 1.96
C LEU A 128 3.86 15.75 1.34
N PHE A 129 3.86 14.57 0.71
CA PHE A 129 5.03 14.07 0.00
C PHE A 129 5.44 15.00 -1.15
N TRP A 130 4.49 15.39 -2.00
CA TRP A 130 4.76 16.27 -3.15
C TRP A 130 5.00 17.73 -2.77
N ALA A 131 4.63 18.15 -1.56
CA ALA A 131 5.01 19.44 -1.00
C ALA A 131 6.46 19.47 -0.45
N GLY A 132 7.07 18.30 -0.26
CA GLY A 132 8.44 18.16 0.20
C GLY A 132 9.49 18.32 -0.92
N ASP A 133 10.75 18.21 -0.53
CA ASP A 133 11.92 18.24 -1.39
C ASP A 133 12.53 16.82 -1.43
N LEU A 134 12.30 16.11 -2.54
CA LEU A 134 12.80 14.75 -2.75
C LEU A 134 14.32 14.68 -2.83
N ASP A 135 14.97 15.71 -3.39
CA ASP A 135 16.42 15.73 -3.56
C ASP A 135 17.12 15.86 -2.20
N ARG A 136 16.54 16.67 -1.30
CA ARG A 136 17.07 16.88 0.05
C ARG A 136 16.49 15.94 1.09
N MET A 137 15.51 15.12 0.71
CA MET A 137 14.72 14.28 1.63
C MET A 137 14.14 15.10 2.80
N GLN A 138 13.57 16.28 2.50
CA GLN A 138 12.97 17.17 3.49
C GLN A 138 11.45 17.25 3.27
N PHE A 139 10.69 16.86 4.27
CA PHE A 139 9.23 16.76 4.18
C PHE A 139 8.55 17.49 5.35
N PRO A 140 7.25 17.84 5.19
CA PRO A 140 6.45 18.36 6.30
C PRO A 140 6.46 17.41 7.51
N PRO A 141 6.43 17.94 8.75
CA PRO A 141 6.58 17.13 9.97
C PRO A 141 5.42 16.16 10.24
N GLU A 142 4.34 16.24 9.47
CA GLU A 142 3.19 15.34 9.54
C GLU A 142 3.47 13.97 8.91
N ILE A 143 4.52 13.84 8.10
CA ILE A 143 4.94 12.57 7.50
C ILE A 143 6.41 12.25 7.77
N GLU A 144 6.70 10.96 7.76
CA GLU A 144 8.04 10.40 7.80
C GLU A 144 8.25 9.65 6.48
N VAL A 145 9.37 9.93 5.81
CA VAL A 145 9.66 9.38 4.48
C VAL A 145 11.02 8.70 4.47
N THR A 146 11.01 7.43 4.06
CA THR A 146 12.21 6.60 3.91
C THR A 146 12.34 6.15 2.46
N ARG A 147 13.52 6.30 1.87
CA ARG A 147 13.83 5.68 0.56
C ARG A 147 14.22 4.22 0.79
N LEU A 148 13.54 3.31 0.11
CA LEU A 148 13.78 1.86 0.23
C LEU A 148 14.78 1.36 -0.80
N ILE A 149 14.69 1.87 -2.02
CA ILE A 149 15.46 1.45 -3.21
C ILE A 149 15.79 2.69 -4.04
#